data_AF-A0AAJ6NG77-F1
#
_entry.id   AF-A0AAJ6NG77-F1
#
_cell.length_a   1.000
_cell.length_b   1.000
_cell.length_c   1.000
_cell.angle_alpha   90.00
_cell.angle_beta   90.00
_cell.angle_gamma   90.00
#
_symmetry.space_group_name_H-M   'P 1'
#
loop_
_entity.id
_entity.type
_entity.pdbx_description
1 polymer ?
#
loop_
_entity_poly.entity_id
_entity_poly.type
_entity_poly.pdbx_seq_one_letter_code
_entity_poly.pdbx_strand_id
1 'polypeptide(L)'
;MSIFLILRSFINKEILKKTSFLVFIVYVCSCASIDETQQGKYFTHVINQYFGGYRPNEKIWVDKPESKYSITKIKKSNLSLNDFSNIRRKLELDGWKLISDQDSYYEYCLGKKIHIGILYPIRPHHYNPEGREVKYTDINDWLVGLSYGESGVNQCRKDEIPVIKLD
;
A
#
# COMPACT_ATOMS: atom_id res chain seq x y z
N MET A 1 31.46 32.13 -67.68
CA MET A 1 30.49 32.37 -66.58
C MET A 1 30.13 31.01 -66.01
N SER A 2 30.97 30.40 -65.19
CA SER A 2 31.31 30.75 -63.80
C SER A 2 30.23 30.28 -62.82
N ILE A 3 30.64 29.26 -62.04
CA ILE A 3 30.42 29.12 -60.59
C ILE A 3 28.98 28.78 -60.18
N PHE A 4 28.72 27.50 -59.90
CA PHE A 4 28.46 27.08 -58.52
C PHE A 4 28.96 25.64 -58.34
N LEU A 5 30.20 25.60 -57.86
CA LEU A 5 30.94 24.47 -57.34
C LEU A 5 30.15 23.72 -56.26
N ILE A 6 30.13 22.39 -56.41
CA ILE A 6 30.62 21.43 -55.40
C ILE A 6 30.42 21.88 -53.95
N LEU A 7 29.34 21.40 -53.32
CA LEU A 7 29.34 21.14 -51.87
C LEU A 7 29.18 19.63 -51.61
N ARG A 8 30.11 18.85 -52.16
CA ARG A 8 30.56 17.65 -51.47
C ARG A 8 31.51 18.12 -50.37
N SER A 9 31.08 18.08 -49.12
CA SER A 9 32.03 18.15 -48.01
C SER A 9 31.49 17.51 -46.73
N PHE A 10 32.04 16.33 -46.44
CA PHE A 10 32.45 15.90 -45.10
C PHE A 10 31.38 15.76 -44.00
N ILE A 11 30.58 14.69 -44.09
CA ILE A 11 30.14 14.01 -42.87
C ILE A 11 31.36 13.24 -42.34
N ASN A 12 31.96 13.78 -41.28
CA ASN A 12 33.17 13.27 -40.66
C ASN A 12 32.91 11.88 -40.03
N LYS A 13 33.60 10.83 -40.48
CA LYS A 13 33.45 9.43 -40.00
C LYS A 13 33.62 9.29 -38.47
N GLU A 14 34.39 10.19 -37.87
CA GLU A 14 34.61 10.29 -36.42
C GLU A 14 33.35 10.76 -35.65
N ILE A 15 32.52 11.63 -36.25
CA ILE A 15 31.28 12.14 -35.64
C ILE A 15 30.18 11.07 -35.66
N LEU A 16 30.14 10.24 -36.70
CA LEU A 16 29.18 9.12 -36.81
C LEU A 16 29.49 8.00 -35.81
N LYS A 17 30.78 7.74 -35.52
CA LYS A 17 31.20 6.78 -34.48
C LYS A 17 30.88 7.26 -33.07
N LYS A 18 31.09 8.54 -32.76
CA LYS A 18 30.81 9.11 -31.43
C LYS A 18 29.32 9.19 -31.11
N THR A 19 28.47 9.41 -32.11
CA THR A 19 27.00 9.38 -31.94
C THR A 19 26.47 7.96 -31.76
N SER A 20 27.05 6.96 -32.43
CA SER A 20 26.66 5.55 -32.23
C SER A 20 27.00 5.00 -30.84
N PHE A 21 28.07 5.49 -30.20
CA PHE A 21 28.46 5.05 -28.86
C PHE A 21 27.58 5.66 -27.76
N LEU A 22 27.10 6.90 -27.97
CA LEU A 22 26.19 7.59 -27.06
C LEU A 22 24.79 6.95 -27.01
N VAL A 23 24.30 6.42 -28.14
CA VAL A 23 23.00 5.74 -28.21
C VAL A 23 23.03 4.37 -27.49
N PHE A 24 24.18 3.70 -27.44
CA PHE A 24 24.31 2.40 -26.79
C PHE A 24 24.28 2.50 -25.26
N ILE A 25 24.82 3.58 -24.67
CA ILE A 25 24.81 3.79 -23.21
C ILE A 25 23.40 4.08 -22.68
N VAL A 26 22.55 4.76 -23.48
CA VAL A 26 21.16 5.05 -23.09
C VAL A 26 20.29 3.77 -23.09
N TYR A 27 20.69 2.74 -23.85
CA TYR A 27 19.92 1.50 -23.97
C TYR A 27 20.15 0.52 -22.81
N VAL A 28 21.31 0.55 -22.15
CA VAL A 28 21.65 -0.42 -21.08
C VAL A 28 21.11 -0.06 -19.69
N CYS A 29 20.53 1.13 -19.50
CA CYS A 29 19.94 1.53 -18.22
C CYS A 29 18.45 1.15 -18.05
N SER A 30 17.82 0.49 -19.03
CA SER A 30 16.37 0.17 -18.97
C SER A 30 15.98 -1.18 -18.34
N CYS A 31 16.91 -1.92 -17.74
CA CYS A 31 16.57 -3.19 -17.07
C CYS A 31 17.01 -3.21 -15.61
N ALA A 32 16.30 -2.45 -14.78
CA ALA A 32 16.19 -2.73 -13.35
C ALA A 32 14.77 -2.45 -12.87
N SER A 33 13.75 -2.98 -13.55
CA SER A 33 12.45 -3.18 -12.93
C SER A 33 12.56 -4.44 -12.07
N ILE A 34 12.98 -4.27 -10.82
CA ILE A 34 12.75 -5.26 -9.78
C ILE A 34 11.24 -5.33 -9.63
N ASP A 35 10.62 -6.33 -10.26
CA ASP A 35 9.20 -6.63 -10.10
C ASP A 35 9.00 -7.31 -8.73
N GLU A 36 9.26 -6.54 -7.68
CA GLU A 36 8.79 -6.82 -6.33
C GLU A 36 7.29 -6.55 -6.36
N THR A 37 6.49 -7.59 -6.14
CA THR A 37 5.02 -7.56 -6.17
C THR A 37 4.49 -6.31 -5.46
N GLN A 38 4.01 -5.37 -6.27
CA GLN A 38 3.74 -3.97 -5.91
C GLN A 38 2.89 -3.80 -4.63
N GLN A 39 1.91 -4.66 -4.39
CA GLN A 39 0.86 -4.47 -3.36
C GLN A 39 1.37 -4.33 -1.91
N GLY A 40 2.48 -4.97 -1.53
CA GLY A 40 3.03 -4.87 -0.18
C GLY A 40 3.83 -3.59 0.11
N LYS A 41 4.32 -2.88 -0.92
CA LYS A 41 5.12 -1.66 -0.71
C LYS A 41 4.32 -0.44 -0.25
N TYR A 42 2.98 -0.54 -0.21
CA TYR A 42 2.10 0.62 -0.08
C TYR A 42 1.51 0.85 1.31
N PHE A 43 1.95 0.21 2.39
CA PHE A 43 1.35 0.48 3.71
C PHE A 43 1.47 1.94 4.11
N THR A 44 2.67 2.53 4.01
CA THR A 44 2.85 3.96 4.23
C THR A 44 2.04 4.82 3.26
N HIS A 45 1.85 4.36 2.01
CA HIS A 45 0.99 5.07 1.05
C HIS A 45 -0.49 5.03 1.47
N VAL A 46 -1.01 3.85 1.85
CA VAL A 46 -2.37 3.67 2.38
C VAL A 46 -2.56 4.52 3.63
N ILE A 47 -1.63 4.46 4.59
CA ILE A 47 -1.68 5.28 5.80
C ILE A 47 -1.68 6.77 5.45
N ASN A 48 -0.83 7.23 4.54
CA ASN A 48 -0.81 8.63 4.15
C ASN A 48 -2.08 9.07 3.39
N GLN A 49 -2.64 8.21 2.52
CA GLN A 49 -3.84 8.50 1.72
C GLN A 49 -5.08 8.74 2.57
N TYR A 50 -5.24 7.96 3.64
CA TYR A 50 -6.44 8.01 4.49
C TYR A 50 -6.20 8.78 5.79
N PHE A 51 -4.98 8.70 6.34
CA PHE A 51 -4.66 9.20 7.67
C PHE A 51 -3.58 10.28 7.71
N GLY A 52 -2.94 10.63 6.59
CA GLY A 52 -1.79 11.53 6.55
C GLY A 52 -2.03 12.91 7.16
N GLY A 53 -3.24 13.45 7.02
CA GLY A 53 -3.66 14.73 7.62
C GLY A 53 -3.75 14.71 9.15
N TYR A 54 -3.71 13.54 9.79
CA TYR A 54 -3.94 13.37 11.22
C TYR A 54 -2.65 13.06 12.01
N ARG A 55 -1.48 13.24 11.37
CA ARG A 55 -0.15 12.98 11.95
C ARG A 55 0.00 11.52 12.42
N PRO A 56 -0.12 10.54 11.51
CA PRO A 56 0.01 9.13 11.86
C PRO A 56 1.45 8.81 12.28
N ASN A 57 1.58 7.95 13.27
CA ASN A 57 2.85 7.34 13.66
C ASN A 57 2.82 5.84 13.32
N GLU A 58 3.28 5.52 12.12
CA GLU A 58 3.35 4.14 11.62
C GLU A 58 4.62 3.44 12.10
N LYS A 59 4.46 2.20 12.56
CA LYS A 59 5.55 1.27 12.84
C LYS A 59 5.31 -0.02 12.06
N ILE A 60 6.28 -0.38 11.22
CA ILE A 60 6.29 -1.66 10.50
C ILE A 60 6.81 -2.73 11.46
N TRP A 61 6.07 -3.82 11.61
CA TRP A 61 6.39 -4.95 12.48
C TRP A 61 6.87 -6.17 11.70
N VAL A 62 6.28 -6.40 10.53
CA VAL A 62 6.70 -7.46 9.60
C VAL A 62 6.84 -6.83 8.21
N ASP A 63 8.00 -7.04 7.59
CA ASP A 63 8.28 -6.61 6.23
C ASP A 63 8.94 -7.74 5.45
N LYS A 64 8.11 -8.57 4.81
CA LYS A 64 8.54 -9.65 3.91
C LYS A 64 7.75 -9.58 2.60
N PRO A 65 8.30 -10.10 1.49
CA PRO A 65 7.59 -10.13 0.21
C PRO A 65 6.22 -10.80 0.29
N GLU A 66 6.13 -11.92 1.02
CA GLU A 66 4.93 -12.73 1.14
C GLU A 66 3.96 -12.29 2.25
N SER A 67 4.42 -11.44 3.17
CA SER A 67 3.65 -11.03 4.35
C SER A 67 4.14 -9.71 4.92
N LYS A 68 3.22 -8.78 5.18
CA LYS A 68 3.53 -7.51 5.82
C LYS A 68 2.52 -7.15 6.88
N TYR A 69 3.00 -6.48 7.92
CA TYR A 69 2.18 -6.01 9.03
C TYR A 69 2.72 -4.68 9.56
N SER A 70 1.87 -3.66 9.63
CA SER A 70 2.17 -2.40 10.31
C SER A 70 1.08 -2.03 11.29
N ILE A 71 1.48 -1.25 12.30
CA ILE A 71 0.59 -0.63 13.26
C ILE A 71 0.83 0.87 13.20
N THR A 72 -0.24 1.63 13.02
CA THR A 72 -0.24 3.08 13.05
C THR A 72 -1.03 3.58 14.25
N LYS A 73 -0.45 4.53 14.99
CA LYS A 73 -1.13 5.24 16.07
C LYS A 73 -1.47 6.66 15.65
N ILE A 74 -2.66 7.13 16.01
CA ILE A 74 -3.11 8.50 15.73
C ILE A 74 -3.77 9.04 16.98
N LYS A 75 -3.32 10.20 17.49
CA LYS A 75 -3.93 10.82 18.66
C LYS A 75 -5.40 11.18 18.37
N LYS A 76 -6.31 10.86 19.28
CA LYS A 76 -7.73 11.26 19.18
C LYS A 76 -7.94 12.77 19.11
N SER A 77 -7.00 13.55 19.66
CA SER A 77 -6.99 15.01 19.51
C SER A 77 -6.79 15.47 18.06
N ASN A 78 -6.21 14.62 17.20
CA ASN A 78 -5.98 14.92 15.79
C ASN A 78 -7.11 14.35 14.92
N LEU A 79 -7.58 13.13 15.21
CA LEU A 79 -8.64 12.45 14.46
C LEU A 79 -9.89 12.27 15.33
N SER A 80 -10.93 13.05 15.04
CA SER A 80 -12.23 12.89 15.70
C SER A 80 -13.01 11.71 15.12
N LEU A 81 -14.04 11.22 15.84
CA LEU A 81 -14.99 10.23 15.30
C LEU A 81 -15.73 10.76 14.06
N ASN A 82 -16.02 12.06 14.02
CA ASN A 82 -16.67 12.69 12.87
C ASN A 82 -15.76 12.69 11.65
N ASP A 83 -14.49 13.05 11.82
CA ASP A 83 -13.50 12.98 10.74
C ASP A 83 -13.29 11.54 10.26
N PHE A 84 -13.30 10.58 11.19
CA PHE A 84 -13.20 9.17 10.85
C PHE A 84 -14.38 8.71 9.98
N SER A 85 -15.59 9.23 10.17
CA SER A 85 -16.73 8.90 9.29
C SER A 85 -16.47 9.25 7.81
N ASN A 86 -15.73 10.34 7.55
CA ASN A 86 -15.30 10.70 6.20
C ASN A 86 -14.27 9.71 5.64
N ILE A 87 -13.35 9.23 6.48
CA ILE A 87 -12.37 8.20 6.10
C ILE A 87 -13.09 6.89 5.75
N ARG A 88 -14.10 6.47 6.54
CA ARG A 88 -14.90 5.28 6.27
C ARG A 88 -15.53 5.34 4.88
N ARG A 89 -16.22 6.44 4.57
CA ARG A 89 -16.82 6.66 3.25
C ARG A 89 -15.77 6.62 2.13
N LYS A 90 -14.59 7.21 2.35
CA LYS A 90 -13.50 7.18 1.37
C LYS A 90 -12.96 5.77 1.13
N LEU A 91 -12.75 4.99 2.18
CA LEU A 91 -12.34 3.58 2.07
C LEU A 91 -13.34 2.80 1.22
N GLU A 92 -14.65 2.92 1.49
CA GLU A 92 -15.69 2.24 0.72
C GLU A 92 -15.72 2.66 -0.76
N LEU A 93 -15.58 3.97 -1.04
CA LEU A 93 -15.48 4.49 -2.41
C LEU A 93 -14.23 3.97 -3.14
N ASP A 94 -13.12 3.82 -2.42
CA ASP A 94 -11.85 3.30 -2.94
C ASP A 94 -11.83 1.76 -3.03
N GLY A 95 -12.98 1.09 -2.79
CA GLY A 95 -13.18 -0.34 -3.02
C GLY A 95 -12.89 -1.25 -1.82
N TRP A 96 -12.64 -0.67 -0.64
CA TRP A 96 -12.53 -1.45 0.60
C TRP A 96 -13.91 -1.92 1.03
N LYS A 97 -14.04 -3.21 1.33
CA LYS A 97 -15.29 -3.81 1.81
C LYS A 97 -15.26 -3.89 3.32
N LEU A 98 -16.22 -3.26 3.99
CA LEU A 98 -16.45 -3.43 5.43
C LEU A 98 -16.85 -4.89 5.71
N ILE A 99 -16.10 -5.56 6.59
CA ILE A 99 -16.38 -6.94 7.02
C ILE A 99 -16.80 -7.02 8.50
N SER A 100 -16.52 -5.98 9.28
CA SER A 100 -16.96 -5.87 10.69
C SER A 100 -16.96 -4.42 11.16
N ASP A 101 -17.95 -4.08 11.98
CA ASP A 101 -18.07 -2.83 12.74
C ASP A 101 -18.61 -3.20 14.13
N GLN A 102 -17.76 -3.80 14.95
CA GLN A 102 -18.13 -4.28 16.28
C GLN A 102 -17.15 -3.74 17.32
N ASP A 103 -17.66 -3.41 18.51
CA ASP A 103 -16.83 -3.01 19.64
C ASP A 103 -15.85 -1.85 19.34
N SER A 104 -16.32 -0.85 18.59
CA SER A 104 -15.50 0.29 18.14
C SER A 104 -14.27 -0.12 17.30
N TYR A 105 -14.31 -1.32 16.73
CA TYR A 105 -13.29 -1.89 15.86
C TYR A 105 -13.89 -2.15 14.47
N TYR A 106 -13.38 -1.38 13.51
CA TYR A 106 -13.84 -1.37 12.13
C TYR A 106 -12.84 -2.14 11.27
N GLU A 107 -13.31 -3.14 10.55
CA GLU A 107 -12.46 -4.01 9.73
C GLU A 107 -12.89 -3.96 8.28
N TYR A 108 -11.92 -3.73 7.39
CA TYR A 108 -12.14 -3.72 5.95
C TYR A 108 -11.14 -4.61 5.22
N CYS A 109 -11.57 -5.07 4.06
CA CYS A 109 -10.76 -5.87 3.14
C CYS A 109 -10.66 -5.20 1.78
N LEU A 110 -9.45 -5.17 1.22
CA LEU A 110 -9.22 -4.83 -0.18
C LEU A 110 -8.84 -6.11 -0.93
N GLY A 111 -9.83 -6.70 -1.60
CA GLY A 111 -9.73 -8.06 -2.12
C GLY A 111 -9.48 -9.08 -1.00
N LYS A 112 -8.71 -10.12 -1.31
CA LYS A 112 -8.40 -11.22 -0.36
C LYS A 112 -7.09 -11.02 0.40
N LYS A 113 -6.24 -10.10 -0.09
CA LYS A 113 -4.83 -10.00 0.32
C LYS A 113 -4.56 -8.93 1.36
N ILE A 114 -5.40 -7.90 1.45
CA ILE A 114 -5.14 -6.75 2.31
C ILE A 114 -6.31 -6.58 3.28
N HIS A 115 -5.97 -6.47 4.57
CA HIS A 115 -6.90 -6.18 5.67
C HIS A 115 -6.46 -4.91 6.37
N ILE A 116 -7.41 -4.05 6.72
CA ILE A 116 -7.21 -2.92 7.62
C ILE A 116 -8.17 -3.05 8.79
N GLY A 117 -7.63 -3.05 10.00
CA GLY A 117 -8.36 -2.99 11.26
C GLY A 117 -8.15 -1.63 11.92
N ILE A 118 -9.23 -0.94 12.28
CA ILE A 118 -9.18 0.41 12.83
C ILE A 118 -9.94 0.40 14.15
N LEU A 119 -9.25 0.59 15.26
CA LEU A 119 -9.82 0.59 16.59
C LEU A 119 -9.88 2.02 17.14
N TYR A 120 -11.04 2.38 17.67
CA TYR A 120 -11.24 3.52 18.57
C TYR A 120 -11.43 3.01 20.00
N PRO A 121 -10.37 2.92 20.82
CA PRO A 121 -10.49 2.32 22.14
C PRO A 121 -11.38 3.17 23.05
N ILE A 122 -12.43 2.60 23.64
CA ILE A 122 -13.30 3.28 24.61
C ILE A 122 -13.24 2.64 26.01
N ARG A 123 -12.61 1.47 26.12
CA ARG A 123 -12.46 0.70 27.36
C ARG A 123 -11.21 -0.18 27.27
N PRO A 124 -10.66 -0.68 28.40
CA PRO A 124 -9.39 -1.41 28.46
C PRO A 124 -9.25 -2.61 27.50
N HIS A 125 -10.36 -3.29 27.19
CA HIS A 125 -10.36 -4.51 26.37
C HIS A 125 -11.37 -4.39 25.23
N HIS A 126 -10.90 -4.76 24.04
CA HIS A 126 -11.69 -4.79 22.82
C HIS A 126 -11.51 -6.13 22.13
N TYR A 127 -12.56 -6.62 21.49
CA TYR A 127 -12.56 -7.94 20.85
C TYR A 127 -13.00 -7.83 19.40
N ASN A 128 -12.35 -8.63 18.54
CA ASN A 128 -12.79 -8.79 17.17
C ASN A 128 -13.97 -9.79 17.09
N PRO A 129 -14.61 -9.96 15.92
CA PRO A 129 -15.74 -10.89 15.75
C PRO A 129 -15.44 -12.36 16.06
N GLU A 130 -14.16 -12.76 16.06
CA GLU A 130 -13.75 -14.10 16.46
C GLU A 130 -13.49 -14.23 17.98
N GLY A 131 -13.80 -13.20 18.76
CA GLY A 131 -13.57 -13.16 20.21
C GLY A 131 -12.10 -12.99 20.59
N ARG A 132 -11.20 -12.67 19.65
CA ARG A 132 -9.79 -12.39 19.94
C ARG A 132 -9.62 -10.96 20.41
N GLU A 133 -8.86 -10.78 21.49
CA GLU A 133 -8.55 -9.46 22.03
C GLU A 133 -7.67 -8.65 21.06
N VAL A 134 -8.08 -7.42 20.79
CA VAL A 134 -7.31 -6.43 20.02
C VAL A 134 -6.47 -5.60 20.99
N LYS A 135 -5.18 -5.92 21.06
CA LYS A 135 -4.25 -5.25 21.99
C LYS A 135 -3.90 -3.85 21.49
N TYR A 136 -4.01 -2.87 22.39
CA TYR A 136 -3.57 -1.50 22.18
C TYR A 136 -2.85 -0.99 23.44
N THR A 137 -2.18 0.16 23.35
CA THR A 137 -1.28 0.63 24.43
C THR A 137 -1.71 1.94 25.09
N ASP A 138 -2.45 2.78 24.37
CA ASP A 138 -2.93 4.07 24.87
C ASP A 138 -4.38 4.24 24.44
N ILE A 139 -5.28 4.48 25.40
CA ILE A 139 -6.70 4.71 25.14
C ILE A 139 -6.95 6.04 24.42
N ASN A 140 -5.96 6.94 24.39
CA ASN A 140 -6.03 8.23 23.71
C ASN A 140 -5.56 8.18 22.25
N ASP A 141 -5.15 7.00 21.77
CA ASP A 141 -4.76 6.76 20.40
C ASP A 141 -5.82 5.90 19.69
N TRP A 142 -6.12 6.26 18.45
CA TRP A 142 -6.60 5.29 17.47
C TRP A 142 -5.48 4.28 17.17
N LEU A 143 -5.87 3.04 16.95
CA LEU A 143 -4.96 1.98 16.50
C LEU A 143 -5.41 1.51 15.11
N VAL A 144 -4.54 1.66 14.11
CA VAL A 144 -4.78 1.19 12.75
C VAL A 144 -3.78 0.07 12.45
N GLY A 145 -4.25 -1.16 12.29
CA GLY A 145 -3.45 -2.30 11.85
C GLY A 145 -3.65 -2.54 10.35
N LEU A 146 -2.56 -2.66 9.60
CA LEU A 146 -2.57 -3.07 8.20
C LEU A 146 -1.88 -4.42 8.05
N SER A 147 -2.54 -5.34 7.36
CA SER A 147 -2.01 -6.69 7.12
C SER A 147 -2.08 -7.04 5.64
N TYR A 148 -1.02 -7.66 5.14
CA TYR A 148 -0.88 -8.17 3.78
C TYR A 148 -0.41 -9.62 3.83
N GLY A 149 -0.98 -10.45 2.97
CA GLY A 149 -0.51 -11.80 2.73
C GLY A 149 -0.66 -12.16 1.26
N GLU A 150 0.41 -12.70 0.66
CA GLU A 150 0.39 -13.14 -0.75
C GLU A 150 -0.67 -14.23 -0.96
N SER A 151 -0.81 -15.16 -0.02
CA SER A 151 -1.85 -16.21 -0.02
C SER A 151 -3.21 -15.71 0.49
N GLY A 152 -3.36 -14.41 0.73
CA GLY A 152 -4.51 -13.81 1.39
C GLY A 152 -4.37 -13.70 2.91
N VAL A 153 -5.24 -12.90 3.52
CA VAL A 153 -5.33 -12.72 4.97
C VAL A 153 -6.62 -13.38 5.48
N ASN A 154 -6.53 -14.06 6.63
CA ASN A 154 -7.62 -14.91 7.14
C ASN A 154 -8.96 -14.15 7.28
N GLN A 155 -8.89 -12.89 7.69
CA GLN A 155 -10.04 -12.01 7.84
C GLN A 155 -10.80 -11.80 6.52
N CYS A 156 -10.09 -11.80 5.38
CA CYS A 156 -10.64 -11.50 4.06
C CYS A 156 -10.96 -12.74 3.21
N ARG A 157 -10.79 -13.95 3.75
CA ARG A 157 -11.02 -15.23 3.04
C ARG A 157 -12.24 -16.02 3.54
N LYS A 158 -13.04 -15.45 4.45
CA LYS A 158 -14.09 -16.19 5.17
C LYS A 158 -15.17 -16.81 4.26
N ASP A 159 -15.43 -16.22 3.10
CA ASP A 159 -16.44 -16.73 2.15
C ASP A 159 -15.94 -17.90 1.27
N GLU A 160 -14.68 -18.34 1.46
CA GLU A 160 -14.02 -19.30 0.57
C GLU A 160 -13.48 -20.54 1.26
N ILE A 161 -13.85 -20.82 2.51
CA ILE A 161 -13.49 -22.10 3.13
C ILE A 161 -14.25 -23.19 2.35
N PRO A 162 -13.58 -24.03 1.55
CA PRO A 162 -14.27 -25.12 0.90
C PRO A 162 -14.73 -26.06 2.00
N VAL A 163 -16.03 -26.36 2.03
CA VAL A 163 -16.55 -27.46 2.85
C VAL A 163 -15.88 -28.73 2.33
N ILE A 164 -14.88 -29.21 3.05
CA ILE A 164 -14.28 -30.51 2.77
C ILE A 164 -15.36 -31.54 3.11
N LYS A 165 -16.02 -32.08 2.09
CA LYS A 165 -16.81 -33.29 2.26
C LYS A 165 -15.81 -34.42 2.52
N LEU A 166 -15.84 -34.94 3.74
CA LEU A 166 -15.17 -36.20 4.04
C LEU A 166 -16.10 -37.29 3.49
N ASP A 167 -15.60 -38.01 2.49
CA ASP A 167 -16.24 -39.23 1.97
C ASP A 167 -16.17 -40.37 3.01
#